data_AF-A0A2E1ZSX7-F1
#
_entry.id   AF-A0A2E1ZSX7-F1
#
_cell.length_a   1.000
_cell.length_b   1.000
_cell.length_c   1.000
_cell.angle_alpha   90.00
_cell.angle_beta   90.00
_cell.angle_gamma   90.00
#
_symmetry.space_group_name_H-M   'P 1'
#
loop_
_entity.id
_entity.type
_entity.pdbx_description
1 polymer ?
#
loop_
_entity_poly.entity_id
_entity_poly.type
_entity_poly.pdbx_seq_one_letter_code
_entity_poly.pdbx_strand_id
1 'polypeptide(L)' 'MAKKQTFGDKTSKQGAKKGTYIKVVRAFKTDKGSVSFKNEMLAVPDGKAPESFIKEKISK' A
#
# COMPACT_ATOMS: atom_id res chain seq x y z
N MET A 1 -1.58 17.77 35.12
CA MET A 1 -2.27 16.48 34.96
C MET A 1 -2.15 16.03 33.51
N ALA A 2 -1.30 15.04 33.22
CA ALA A 2 -1.21 14.48 31.87
C ALA A 2 -2.48 13.65 31.60
N LYS A 3 -3.25 14.00 30.57
CA LYS A 3 -4.33 13.12 30.08
C LYS A 3 -3.71 11.76 29.77
N LYS A 4 -4.13 10.70 30.49
CA LYS A 4 -3.74 9.32 30.20
C LYS A 4 -4.35 8.92 28.87
N GLN A 5 -3.62 9.16 27.78
CA GLN A 5 -4.00 8.65 26.47
C GLN A 5 -3.79 7.14 26.47
N THR A 6 -4.86 6.39 26.23
CA THR A 6 -4.81 4.93 26.18
C THR A 6 -4.31 4.45 24.82
N PHE A 7 -3.89 3.19 24.73
CA PHE A 7 -3.53 2.57 23.45
C PHE A 7 -4.71 2.60 22.46
N GLY A 8 -5.93 2.35 22.94
CA GLY A 8 -7.16 2.44 22.13
C GLY A 8 -7.36 3.82 21.50
N ASP A 9 -7.05 4.90 22.23
CA ASP A 9 -7.14 6.28 21.73
C ASP A 9 -6.11 6.60 20.64
N LYS A 10 -5.02 5.83 20.55
CA LYS A 10 -4.03 5.95 19.46
C LYS A 10 -4.48 5.17 18.24
N THR A 11 -5.04 3.97 18.44
CA THR A 11 -5.49 3.09 17.35
C THR A 11 -6.74 3.63 16.63
N SER A 12 -7.67 4.26 17.35
CA SER A 12 -8.90 4.82 16.76
C SER A 12 -8.63 5.92 15.73
N LYS A 13 -7.55 6.70 15.89
CA LYS A 13 -7.11 7.73 14.94
C LYS A 13 -6.56 7.17 13.63
N GLN A 14 -6.16 5.89 13.62
CA GLN A 14 -5.66 5.23 12.41
C GLN A 14 -6.80 4.90 11.43
N GLY A 15 -8.05 4.81 11.90
CA GLY A 15 -9.23 4.58 11.08
C GLY A 15 -9.67 5.77 10.21
N ALA A 16 -9.08 6.96 10.40
CA ALA A 16 -9.45 8.18 9.66
C ALA A 16 -8.80 8.27 8.27
N LYS A 17 -7.76 7.47 7.99
CA LYS A 17 -7.14 7.37 6.66
C LYS A 17 -7.47 6.01 6.03
N LYS A 18 -8.74 5.76 5.74
CA LYS A 18 -9.15 4.60 4.93
C LYS A 18 -8.80 4.83 3.45
N GLY A 19 -7.51 4.94 3.15
CA GLY A 19 -7.03 4.92 1.76
C GLY A 19 -7.10 3.49 1.22
N THR A 20 -7.45 3.33 -0.05
CA THR A 20 -7.30 2.04 -0.74
C THR A 20 -5.84 1.88 -1.16
N TYR A 21 -5.24 0.72 -0.85
CA TYR A 21 -3.86 0.41 -1.21
C TYR A 21 -3.82 -0.86 -2.06
N ILE A 22 -2.93 -0.87 -3.06
CA ILE A 22 -2.66 -2.03 -3.91
C ILE A 22 -1.25 -2.52 -3.61
N LYS A 23 -1.12 -3.79 -3.20
CA LYS A 23 0.19 -4.45 -3.06
C LYS A 23 0.55 -5.11 -4.41
N VAL A 24 1.56 -4.58 -5.06
CA VAL A 24 2.08 -5.11 -6.32
C VAL A 24 3.29 -5.98 -6.03
N VAL A 25 3.26 -7.23 -6.50
CA VAL A 25 4.38 -8.17 -6.40
C VAL A 25 4.86 -8.47 -7.82
N ARG A 26 6.08 -8.05 -8.16
CA ARG A 26 6.67 -8.32 -9.48
C ARG A 26 7.80 -9.34 -9.35
N ALA A 27 7.74 -10.39 -10.15
CA ALA A 27 8.84 -11.32 -10.30
C ALA A 27 9.87 -10.74 -11.28
N PHE A 28 11.15 -10.94 -10.98
CA PHE A 28 12.25 -10.63 -11.90
C PHE A 28 13.32 -11.72 -11.80
N LYS A 29 14.06 -11.92 -12.88
CA LYS A 29 15.24 -12.79 -12.88
C LYS A 29 16.43 -11.96 -12.41
N THR A 30 17.19 -12.50 -11.47
CA THR A 30 18.47 -11.93 -11.06
C THR A 30 19.55 -12.31 -12.07
N ASP A 31 20.66 -11.57 -12.08
CA ASP A 31 21.81 -11.89 -12.93
C ASP A 31 22.40 -13.28 -12.63
N LYS A 32 22.12 -13.81 -11.44
CA LYS A 32 22.50 -15.16 -10.99
C LYS A 32 21.52 -16.26 -11.45
N GLY A 33 20.50 -15.91 -12.25
CA GLY A 33 19.51 -16.85 -12.79
C GLY A 33 18.38 -17.24 -11.82
N SER A 34 18.35 -16.71 -10.59
CA SER A 34 17.27 -16.97 -9.65
C SER A 34 16.07 -16.05 -9.88
N VAL A 35 14.86 -16.51 -9.52
CA VAL A 35 13.66 -15.66 -9.50
C VAL A 35 13.58 -14.96 -8.15
N SER A 36 13.43 -13.65 -8.18
CA SER A 36 13.22 -12.81 -6.99
C SER A 36 11.97 -11.96 -7.14
N PHE A 37 11.42 -11.49 -6.03
CA PHE A 37 10.18 -10.72 -5.99
C PHE A 37 10.41 -9.33 -5.41
N LYS A 38 9.94 -8.30 -6.13
CA LYS A 38 9.89 -6.93 -5.65
C LYS A 38 8.47 -6.59 -5.21
N ASN A 39 8.33 -6.12 -3.97
CA ASN A 39 7.07 -5.69 -3.39
C ASN A 39 6.98 -4.17 -3.43
N GLU A 40 5.85 -3.65 -3.91
CA GLU A 40 5.55 -2.22 -3.93
C GLU A 40 4.12 -1.99 -3.42
N MET A 41 3.94 -1.02 -2.54
CA MET A 41 2.62 -0.65 -2.03
C MET A 41 2.21 0.68 -2.64
N LEU A 42 1.13 0.67 -3.42
CA LEU A 42 0.62 1.85 -4.11
C LEU A 42 -0.62 2.37 -3.40
N ALA A 43 -0.61 3.64 -3.02
CA ALA A 43 -1.82 4.33 -2.57
C ALA A 43 -2.68 4.69 -3.80
N VAL A 44 -3.95 4.29 -3.78
CA VAL A 44 -4.92 4.67 -4.81
C VAL A 44 -5.41 6.09 -4.49
N PRO A 45 -5.34 7.04 -5.44
CA PRO A 45 -5.91 8.37 -5.26
C PRO A 45 -7.42 8.30 -5.03
N ASP A 46 -7.93 9.24 -4.22
CA ASP A 46 -9.36 9.34 -3.93
C ASP A 46 -10.17 9.53 -5.23
N GLY A 47 -11.30 8.82 -5.34
CA GLY A 47 -12.19 8.85 -6.51
C GLY A 47 -11.75 8.00 -7.70
N LYS A 48 -10.60 7.30 -7.62
CA LYS A 48 -10.13 6.41 -8.70
C LYS A 48 -10.37 4.94 -8.36
N ALA A 49 -10.86 4.17 -9.33
CA ALA A 49 -10.99 2.73 -9.20
C ALA A 49 -9.61 2.04 -9.18
N PRO A 50 -9.35 1.10 -8.24
CA PRO A 50 -8.09 0.37 -8.16
C PRO A 50 -7.68 -0.31 -9.47
N GLU A 51 -8.62 -0.92 -10.21
CA GLU A 51 -8.30 -1.62 -11.46
C GLU A 51 -7.84 -0.64 -12.56
N SER A 52 -8.47 0.53 -12.64
CA SER A 52 -8.10 1.56 -13.62
C SER A 52 -6.73 2.15 -13.29
N PHE A 53 -6.47 2.43 -12.01
CA PHE A 53 -5.18 2.94 -11.55
C PHE A 53 -4.02 1.97 -11.78
N ILE A 54 -4.22 0.68 -11.52
CA ILE A 54 -3.15 -0.31 -11.70
C ILE A 54 -2.85 -0.56 -13.19
N LYS A 55 -3.87 -0.55 -14.06
CA LYS A 55 -3.68 -0.69 -15.50
C LYS A 55 -2.82 0.44 -16.07
N GLU A 56 -3.09 1.69 -15.69
CA GLU A 56 -2.25 2.84 -16.09
C GLU A 56 -0.80 2.72 -15.60
N LYS A 57 -0.60 2.19 -14.39
CA LYS A 57 0.75 2.04 -13.80
C LYS A 57 1.56 0.89 -14.39
N ILE A 58 0.91 -0.16 -14.88
CA ILE A 58 1.59 -1.36 -15.41
C ILE A 58 1.70 -1.32 -16.95
N SER A 59 0.80 -0.63 -17.65
CA SER A 59 0.78 -0.56 -19.12
C SER A 59 1.86 0.35 -19.73
N LYS A 60 2.97 0.58 -19.02
CA LYS A 60 4.12 1.35 -19.49
C LYS A 60 5.19 0.43 -20.08
#